data_AF-A0A7J4M9X0-F1
#
_entry.id   AF-A0A7J4M9X0-F1
#
_cell.length_a   1.000
_cell.length_b   1.000
_cell.length_c   1.000
_cell.angle_alpha   90.00
_cell.angle_beta   90.00
_cell.angle_gamma   90.00
#
_symmetry.space_group_name_H-M   'P 1'
#
loop_
_entity.id
_entity.type
_entity.pdbx_description
1 polymer ?
#
loop_
_entity_poly.entity_id
_entity_poly.type
_entity_poly.pdbx_seq_one_letter_code
_entity_poly.pdbx_strand_id
1 'polypeptide(L)'
;MSPDEVASCLSVSKESDVHANVMRIIADQGSRRRAQKKSRKLTIRAKAIDDYDRPEISIRFNPLNHTMVPHQELLGAPNISAEEQFAVEAEELEPWDLVREDPETGEHRLAKELLPKILITDPVVQVIKESAEAQDVAALAANPDHKPLASGWISDRVLKVIRKSPSAGVAVAYRLIVEGS
;
A
#
# COMPACT_ATOMS: atom_id res chain seq x y z
N MET A 1 11.85 36.78 27.60
CA MET A 1 11.46 38.06 28.19
C MET A 1 10.47 37.77 29.29
N SER A 2 10.73 38.25 30.49
CA SER A 2 9.80 38.17 31.61
C SER A 2 8.65 39.17 31.42
N PRO A 3 7.48 38.96 32.04
CA PRO A 3 6.38 39.93 31.99
C PRO A 3 6.82 41.33 32.46
N ASP A 4 7.73 41.38 33.44
CA ASP A 4 8.23 42.62 34.04
C ASP A 4 9.11 43.42 33.07
N GLU A 5 9.93 42.74 32.27
CA GLU A 5 10.72 43.35 31.20
C GLU A 5 9.83 43.92 30.10
N VAL A 6 8.74 43.24 29.76
CA VAL A 6 7.79 43.68 28.72
C VAL A 6 6.98 44.90 29.18
N ALA A 7 6.55 44.92 30.45
CA ALA A 7 5.86 46.07 31.04
C ALA A 7 6.78 47.31 31.10
N SER A 8 8.03 47.12 31.51
CA SER A 8 9.04 48.18 31.58
C SER A 8 9.37 48.76 30.19
N CYS A 9 9.58 47.89 29.20
CA CYS A 9 9.91 48.31 27.83
C CYS A 9 8.77 49.08 27.16
N LEU A 10 7.53 48.68 27.42
CA LEU A 10 6.34 49.33 26.86
C LEU A 10 5.85 50.53 27.69
N SER A 11 6.42 50.76 28.89
CA SER A 11 5.97 51.78 29.84
C SER A 11 4.47 51.70 30.15
N VAL A 12 3.92 50.48 30.23
CA VAL A 12 2.50 50.22 30.54
C VAL A 12 2.36 49.38 31.79
N SER A 13 1.26 49.57 32.52
CA SER A 13 0.92 48.73 33.69
C SER A 13 0.75 47.27 33.27
N LYS A 14 1.11 46.35 34.17
CA LYS A 14 0.92 44.90 33.98
C LYS A 14 -0.56 44.50 33.83
N GLU A 15 -1.46 45.32 34.37
CA GLU A 15 -2.91 45.14 34.30
C GLU A 15 -3.53 45.78 33.04
N SER A 16 -2.73 46.44 32.19
CA SER A 16 -3.21 47.01 30.94
C SER A 16 -3.53 45.93 29.92
N ASP A 17 -4.65 46.10 29.22
CA ASP A 17 -5.02 45.26 28.07
C ASP A 17 -3.92 45.19 26.99
N VAL A 18 -3.15 46.28 26.85
CA VAL A 18 -2.01 46.34 25.92
C VAL A 18 -0.91 45.36 26.34
N HIS A 19 -0.61 45.29 27.64
CA HIS A 19 0.37 44.35 28.18
C HIS A 19 -0.09 42.90 27.98
N ALA A 20 -1.35 42.61 28.30
CA ALA A 20 -1.94 41.28 28.11
C ALA A 20 -1.90 40.83 26.64
N ASN A 21 -2.22 41.73 25.71
CA ASN A 21 -2.24 41.42 24.29
C ASN A 21 -0.82 41.17 23.74
N VAL A 22 0.18 41.96 24.15
CA VAL A 22 1.58 41.75 23.74
C VAL A 22 2.13 40.44 24.32
N MET A 23 1.84 40.11 25.58
CA MET A 23 2.24 38.84 26.17
C MET A 23 1.63 37.65 25.43
N ARG A 24 0.36 37.75 25.01
CA ARG A 24 -0.30 36.75 24.17
C ARG A 24 0.39 36.60 22.80
N ILE A 25 0.75 37.70 22.15
CA ILE A 25 1.47 37.70 20.87
C ILE A 25 2.87 37.07 21.02
N ILE A 26 3.60 37.39 22.09
CA ILE A 26 4.92 36.80 22.38
C ILE A 26 4.82 35.29 22.61
N ALA A 27 3.81 34.85 23.36
CA ALA A 27 3.53 33.43 23.58
C ALA A 27 3.21 32.71 22.24
N ASP A 28 2.41 33.33 21.38
CA ASP A 28 2.05 32.79 20.06
C ASP A 28 3.25 32.79 19.08
N GLN A 29 4.14 33.76 19.16
CA GLN A 29 5.40 33.74 18.40
C GLN A 29 6.35 32.63 18.89
N GLY A 30 6.38 32.39 20.21
CA GLY A 30 7.17 31.31 20.82
C GLY A 30 6.68 29.91 20.47
N SER A 31 5.37 29.72 20.23
CA SER A 31 4.79 28.46 19.76
C SER A 31 5.06 28.25 18.26
N ARG A 32 4.91 29.29 17.44
CA ARG A 32 5.20 29.26 15.98
C ARG A 32 6.66 28.92 15.67
N ARG A 33 7.63 29.50 16.39
CA ARG A 33 9.06 29.16 16.22
C ARG A 33 9.37 27.71 16.61
N ARG A 34 8.70 27.17 17.63
CA ARG A 34 8.82 25.74 18.01
C ARG A 34 8.17 24.81 16.98
N ALA A 35 7.06 25.22 16.36
CA ALA A 35 6.43 24.50 15.26
C ALA A 35 7.32 24.47 14.00
N GLN A 36 7.95 25.57 13.64
CA GLN A 36 8.90 25.65 12.51
C GLN A 36 10.21 24.87 12.75
N LYS A 37 10.65 24.70 14.00
CA LYS A 37 11.83 23.89 14.37
C LYS A 37 11.56 22.38 14.46
N LYS A 38 10.37 21.90 14.09
CA LYS A 38 10.17 20.45 13.89
C LYS A 38 11.04 20.03 12.71
N SER A 39 12.09 19.27 13.03
CA SER A 39 12.98 18.55 12.12
C SER A 39 12.29 18.14 10.81
N ARG A 40 12.99 18.34 9.69
CA ARG A 40 12.64 17.84 8.33
C ARG A 40 12.59 16.30 8.24
N LYS A 41 12.54 15.60 9.37
CA LYS A 41 12.17 14.20 9.45
C LYS A 41 10.66 14.18 9.68
N LEU A 42 9.91 13.98 8.59
CA LEU A 42 8.52 13.53 8.66
C LEU A 42 8.54 12.13 9.30
N THR A 43 8.68 12.08 10.62
CA THR A 43 8.45 10.87 11.38
C THR A 43 6.94 10.71 11.42
N ILE A 44 6.39 10.15 10.35
CA ILE A 44 4.99 9.73 10.30
C ILE A 44 4.86 8.68 11.40
N ARG A 45 4.16 9.01 12.48
CA ARG A 45 3.81 8.02 13.49
C ARG A 45 2.92 7.00 12.79
N ALA A 46 3.23 5.70 12.90
CA ALA A 46 2.44 4.64 12.27
C ALA A 46 0.95 4.64 12.68
N LYS A 47 0.61 5.29 13.81
CA LYS A 47 -0.76 5.51 14.30
C LYS A 47 -1.44 6.80 13.81
N ALA A 48 -0.78 7.61 12.99
CA ALA A 48 -1.27 8.93 12.58
C ALA A 48 -1.73 8.98 11.12
N ILE A 49 -1.71 7.86 10.39
CA ILE A 49 -2.38 7.72 9.11
C ILE A 49 -3.53 6.77 9.38
N ASP A 50 -4.73 7.33 9.52
CA ASP A 50 -5.97 6.54 9.42
C ASP A 50 -6.11 6.02 7.98
N ASP A 51 -6.92 4.99 7.73
CA ASP A 51 -7.12 4.48 6.36
C ASP A 51 -7.64 5.58 5.41
N TYR A 52 -8.32 6.60 5.96
CA TYR A 52 -8.75 7.82 5.28
C TYR A 52 -7.61 8.79 4.91
N ASP A 53 -6.48 8.76 5.63
CA ASP A 53 -5.30 9.60 5.35
C ASP A 53 -4.33 8.90 4.38
N ARG A 54 -4.64 7.67 3.92
CA ARG A 54 -3.80 6.96 2.96
C ARG A 54 -3.87 7.68 1.61
N PRO A 55 -2.75 8.18 1.08
CA PRO A 55 -2.77 8.91 -0.19
C PRO A 55 -3.24 8.01 -1.34
N GLU A 56 -4.06 8.58 -2.23
CA GLU A 56 -4.53 7.90 -3.45
C GLU A 56 -3.35 7.36 -4.28
N ILE A 57 -3.59 6.28 -5.03
CA ILE A 57 -2.56 5.67 -5.90
C ILE A 57 -1.98 6.67 -6.90
N SER A 58 -2.78 7.63 -7.36
CA SER A 58 -2.38 8.71 -8.27
C SER A 58 -1.25 9.59 -7.70
N ILE A 59 -1.14 9.66 -6.38
CA ILE A 59 -0.18 10.49 -5.64
C ILE A 59 0.96 9.64 -5.07
N ARG A 60 0.72 8.34 -4.81
CA ARG A 60 1.73 7.41 -4.29
C ARG A 60 2.79 7.08 -5.34
N PHE A 61 4.02 6.91 -4.86
CA PHE A 61 5.07 6.33 -5.68
C PHE A 61 4.73 4.87 -6.02
N ASN A 62 4.64 4.55 -7.30
CA ASN A 62 4.41 3.18 -7.76
C ASN A 62 5.68 2.33 -7.54
N PRO A 63 5.66 1.33 -6.64
CA PRO A 63 6.82 0.48 -6.36
C PRO A 63 7.31 -0.30 -7.58
N LEU A 64 6.42 -0.64 -8.54
CA LEU A 64 6.78 -1.36 -9.76
C LEU A 64 7.73 -0.57 -10.67
N ASN A 65 7.78 0.76 -10.52
CA ASN A 65 8.69 1.62 -11.29
C ASN A 65 10.09 1.71 -10.68
N HIS A 66 10.33 1.09 -9.53
CA HIS A 66 11.60 1.18 -8.82
C HIS A 66 12.63 0.21 -9.37
N THR A 67 13.87 0.67 -9.58
CA THR A 67 14.97 -0.13 -10.18
C THR A 67 15.25 -1.45 -9.46
N MET A 68 15.09 -1.47 -8.13
CA MET A 68 15.34 -2.67 -7.31
C MET A 68 14.14 -3.62 -7.23
N VAL A 69 12.95 -3.16 -7.61
CA VAL A 69 11.75 -3.97 -7.57
C VAL A 69 11.68 -4.71 -8.91
N PRO A 70 11.79 -6.05 -8.93
CA PRO A 70 11.63 -6.81 -10.15
C PRO A 70 10.21 -6.63 -10.70
N HIS A 71 10.02 -6.90 -11.99
CA HIS A 71 8.69 -6.86 -12.56
C HIS A 71 7.84 -7.98 -11.98
N GLN A 72 6.61 -7.67 -11.57
CA GLN A 72 5.69 -8.61 -10.95
C GLN A 72 4.33 -8.44 -11.60
N GLU A 73 3.72 -9.56 -11.96
CA GLU A 73 2.41 -9.61 -12.58
C GLU A 73 1.57 -10.72 -11.97
N LEU A 74 0.26 -10.55 -11.98
CA LEU A 74 -0.68 -11.59 -11.57
C LEU A 74 -0.70 -12.70 -12.61
N LEU A 75 -0.69 -13.96 -12.17
CA LEU A 75 -0.86 -15.09 -13.06
C LEU A 75 -2.35 -15.22 -13.44
N GLY A 76 -2.64 -14.98 -14.73
CA GLY A 76 -4.01 -14.88 -15.25
C GLY A 76 -4.68 -13.54 -14.99
N ALA A 77 -5.80 -13.29 -15.67
CA ALA A 77 -6.53 -12.03 -15.51
C ALA A 77 -7.23 -11.93 -14.13
N PRO A 78 -7.53 -10.72 -13.62
CA PRO A 78 -8.21 -10.53 -12.34
C PRO A 78 -9.59 -11.19 -12.27
N ASN A 79 -10.40 -11.01 -13.32
CA ASN A 79 -11.79 -11.46 -13.38
C ASN A 79 -11.93 -12.70 -14.28
N ILE A 80 -11.47 -13.85 -13.80
CA ILE A 80 -11.54 -15.13 -14.50
C ILE A 80 -12.29 -16.17 -13.65
N SER A 81 -12.81 -17.20 -14.30
CA SER A 81 -13.42 -18.33 -13.60
C SER A 81 -12.37 -19.15 -12.84
N ALA A 82 -12.81 -19.92 -11.84
CA ALA A 82 -11.92 -20.80 -11.08
C ALA A 82 -11.26 -21.88 -11.96
N GLU A 83 -11.98 -22.36 -12.98
CA GLU A 83 -11.48 -23.35 -13.94
C GLU A 83 -10.38 -22.76 -14.83
N GLU A 84 -10.59 -21.55 -15.38
CA GLU A 84 -9.57 -20.84 -16.15
C GLU A 84 -8.36 -20.47 -15.29
N GLN A 85 -8.59 -20.07 -14.04
CA GLN A 85 -7.51 -19.82 -13.10
C GLN A 85 -6.67 -21.08 -12.90
N PHE A 86 -7.32 -22.23 -12.62
CA PHE A 86 -6.62 -23.49 -12.46
C PHE A 86 -5.83 -23.86 -13.73
N ALA A 87 -6.42 -23.73 -14.91
CA ALA A 87 -5.76 -24.05 -16.18
C ALA A 87 -4.48 -23.23 -16.40
N VAL A 88 -4.57 -21.90 -16.25
CA VAL A 88 -3.42 -20.99 -16.45
C VAL A 88 -2.34 -21.22 -15.38
N GLU A 89 -2.73 -21.36 -14.11
CA GLU A 89 -1.77 -21.57 -13.03
C GLU A 89 -1.12 -22.96 -13.10
N ALA A 90 -1.86 -24.00 -13.50
CA ALA A 90 -1.34 -25.36 -13.64
C ALA A 90 -0.38 -25.49 -14.84
N GLU A 91 -0.68 -24.85 -15.98
CA GLU A 91 0.21 -24.82 -17.14
C GLU A 91 1.56 -24.18 -16.80
N GLU A 92 1.54 -23.00 -16.19
CA GLU A 92 2.78 -22.29 -15.83
C GLU A 92 3.57 -22.98 -14.72
N LEU A 93 2.90 -23.71 -13.83
CA LEU A 93 3.53 -24.42 -12.72
C LEU A 93 3.78 -25.91 -13.01
N GLU A 94 3.52 -26.38 -14.24
CA GLU A 94 3.78 -27.74 -14.70
C GLU A 94 5.19 -28.24 -14.33
N PRO A 95 6.27 -27.46 -14.51
CA PRO A 95 7.63 -27.93 -14.24
C PRO A 95 7.90 -28.33 -12.78
N TRP A 96 7.04 -27.91 -11.84
CA TRP A 96 7.20 -28.18 -10.41
C TRP A 96 6.29 -29.30 -9.88
N ASP A 97 5.49 -29.92 -10.75
CA ASP A 97 4.62 -31.06 -10.41
C ASP A 97 3.79 -30.82 -9.12
N LEU A 98 3.06 -29.71 -9.12
CA LEU A 98 2.29 -29.25 -7.96
C LEU A 98 0.84 -29.74 -7.96
N VAL A 99 0.39 -30.46 -8.98
CA VAL A 99 -1.00 -30.94 -9.06
C VAL A 99 -1.19 -32.12 -8.11
N ARG A 100 -2.23 -32.08 -7.30
CA ARG A 100 -2.62 -33.14 -6.36
C ARG A 100 -4.09 -33.43 -6.48
N GLU A 101 -4.50 -34.64 -6.11
CA GLU A 101 -5.91 -34.96 -5.92
C GLU A 101 -6.37 -34.47 -4.54
N ASP A 102 -7.52 -33.82 -4.51
CA ASP A 102 -8.18 -33.45 -3.27
C ASP A 102 -8.79 -34.71 -2.63
N PRO A 103 -8.46 -35.04 -1.38
CA PRO A 103 -8.99 -36.23 -0.71
C PRO A 103 -10.50 -36.17 -0.45
N GLU A 104 -11.12 -34.98 -0.43
CA GLU A 104 -12.56 -34.82 -0.16
C GLU A 104 -13.40 -34.84 -1.44
N THR A 105 -12.97 -34.13 -2.47
CA THR A 105 -13.74 -34.00 -3.73
C THR A 105 -13.29 -34.97 -4.82
N GLY A 106 -12.07 -35.50 -4.73
CA GLY A 106 -11.44 -36.28 -5.80
C GLY A 106 -11.03 -35.45 -7.01
N GLU A 107 -11.17 -34.13 -6.96
CA GLU A 107 -10.79 -33.23 -8.05
C GLU A 107 -9.30 -32.87 -8.00
N HIS A 108 -8.72 -32.51 -9.14
CA HIS A 108 -7.35 -32.02 -9.19
C HIS A 108 -7.28 -30.59 -8.65
N ARG A 109 -6.43 -30.38 -7.65
CA ARG A 109 -6.08 -29.07 -7.09
C ARG A 109 -4.60 -28.80 -7.22
N LEU A 110 -4.24 -27.53 -7.30
CA LEU A 110 -2.85 -27.11 -7.25
C LEU A 110 -2.40 -27.00 -5.78
N ALA A 111 -1.28 -27.60 -5.43
CA ALA A 111 -0.67 -27.54 -4.09
C ALA A 111 0.02 -26.18 -3.83
N LYS A 112 -0.75 -25.10 -3.93
CA LYS A 112 -0.29 -23.71 -3.78
C LYS A 112 0.38 -23.45 -2.45
N GLU A 113 0.04 -24.21 -1.40
CA GLU A 113 0.62 -24.13 -0.07
C GLU A 113 2.15 -24.33 -0.05
N LEU A 114 2.71 -24.95 -1.09
CA LEU A 114 4.15 -25.19 -1.24
C LEU A 114 4.91 -24.00 -1.84
N LEU A 115 4.19 -23.02 -2.42
CA LEU A 115 4.81 -21.85 -3.03
C LEU A 115 5.32 -20.87 -1.97
N PRO A 116 6.42 -20.14 -2.24
CA PRO A 116 6.84 -19.03 -1.40
C PRO A 116 5.72 -18.00 -1.20
N LYS A 117 5.52 -17.55 0.04
CA LYS A 117 4.41 -16.65 0.37
C LYS A 117 4.77 -15.18 0.18
N ILE A 118 3.78 -14.36 -0.17
CA ILE A 118 3.80 -12.90 -0.15
C ILE A 118 2.53 -12.39 0.53
N LEU A 119 2.66 -11.39 1.40
CA LEU A 119 1.50 -10.85 2.11
C LEU A 119 0.65 -10.00 1.18
N ILE A 120 -0.66 -10.04 1.36
CA ILE A 120 -1.59 -9.15 0.65
C ILE A 120 -1.27 -7.68 0.89
N THR A 121 -0.73 -7.34 2.07
CA THR A 121 -0.33 -5.98 2.45
C THR A 121 1.00 -5.52 1.83
N ASP A 122 1.68 -6.36 1.06
CA ASP A 122 2.88 -5.98 0.33
C ASP A 122 2.58 -4.81 -0.65
N PRO A 123 3.43 -3.77 -0.70
CA PRO A 123 3.18 -2.61 -1.56
C PRO A 123 2.97 -2.95 -3.03
N VAL A 124 3.68 -3.96 -3.56
CA VAL A 124 3.54 -4.37 -4.96
C VAL A 124 2.20 -5.04 -5.19
N VAL A 125 1.79 -5.94 -4.29
CA VAL A 125 0.49 -6.62 -4.35
C VAL A 125 -0.64 -5.59 -4.24
N GLN A 126 -0.53 -4.60 -3.36
CA GLN A 126 -1.51 -3.52 -3.22
C GLN A 126 -1.63 -2.70 -4.51
N VAL A 127 -0.53 -2.35 -5.17
CA VAL A 127 -0.59 -1.64 -6.45
C VAL A 127 -1.27 -2.47 -7.54
N ILE A 128 -0.98 -3.77 -7.63
CA ILE A 128 -1.63 -4.67 -8.60
C ILE A 128 -3.12 -4.77 -8.30
N LYS A 129 -3.50 -4.97 -7.03
CA LYS A 129 -4.89 -5.03 -6.57
C LYS A 129 -5.65 -3.77 -6.95
N GLU A 130 -5.16 -2.61 -6.53
CA GLU A 130 -5.81 -1.32 -6.76
C GLU A 130 -5.88 -0.99 -8.26
N SER A 131 -4.86 -1.35 -9.04
CA SER A 131 -4.86 -1.15 -10.50
C SER A 131 -5.92 -2.01 -11.19
N ALA A 132 -6.07 -3.27 -10.78
CA ALA A 132 -7.10 -4.17 -11.30
C ALA A 132 -8.51 -3.72 -10.89
N GLU A 133 -8.70 -3.27 -9.65
CA GLU A 133 -9.98 -2.71 -9.19
C GLU A 133 -10.35 -1.41 -9.93
N ALA A 134 -9.38 -0.53 -10.21
CA ALA A 134 -9.61 0.66 -11.01
C ALA A 134 -10.03 0.31 -12.45
N GLN A 135 -9.42 -0.71 -13.05
CA GLN A 135 -9.81 -1.23 -14.37
C GLN A 135 -11.21 -1.85 -14.35
N ASP A 136 -11.54 -2.60 -13.30
CA ASP A 136 -12.86 -3.22 -13.11
C ASP A 136 -13.96 -2.17 -12.99
N VAL A 137 -13.73 -1.10 -12.22
CA VAL A 137 -14.65 0.04 -12.11
C VAL A 137 -14.83 0.74 -13.45
N ALA A 138 -13.75 0.93 -14.22
CA ALA A 138 -13.83 1.51 -15.55
C ALA A 138 -14.61 0.59 -16.53
N ALA A 139 -14.42 -0.73 -16.43
CA ALA A 139 -15.15 -1.71 -17.23
C ALA A 139 -16.65 -1.74 -16.90
N LEU A 140 -16.99 -1.67 -15.60
CA LEU A 140 -18.37 -1.58 -15.14
C LEU A 140 -19.05 -0.28 -15.60
N ALA A 141 -18.32 0.83 -15.62
CA ALA A 141 -18.83 2.09 -16.15
C ALA A 141 -19.08 2.05 -17.66
N ALA A 142 -18.28 1.29 -18.41
CA ALA A 142 -18.42 1.12 -19.85
C ALA A 142 -19.49 0.08 -20.23
N ASN A 143 -19.67 -0.97 -19.41
CA ASN A 143 -20.61 -2.06 -19.62
C ASN A 143 -21.37 -2.38 -18.30
N PRO A 144 -22.65 -1.99 -18.18
CA PRO A 144 -23.46 -2.26 -17.00
C PRO A 144 -23.66 -3.75 -16.67
N ASP A 145 -23.52 -4.65 -17.64
CA ASP A 145 -23.63 -6.10 -17.44
C ASP A 145 -22.30 -6.75 -16.99
N HIS A 146 -21.25 -5.95 -16.83
CA HIS A 146 -19.95 -6.42 -16.35
C HIS A 146 -20.07 -6.97 -14.93
N LYS A 147 -19.59 -8.20 -14.72
CA LYS A 147 -19.56 -8.81 -13.39
C LYS A 147 -18.37 -8.22 -12.61
N PRO A 148 -18.59 -7.48 -11.51
CA PRO A 148 -17.50 -6.89 -10.76
C PRO A 148 -16.63 -7.94 -10.08
N LEU A 149 -15.39 -7.57 -9.78
CA LEU A 149 -14.48 -8.40 -8.98
C LEU A 149 -15.10 -8.75 -7.63
N ALA A 150 -14.97 -10.01 -7.23
CA ALA A 150 -15.44 -10.48 -5.93
C ALA A 150 -14.61 -9.89 -4.78
N SER A 151 -15.22 -9.77 -3.59
CA SER A 151 -14.46 -9.42 -2.39
C SER A 151 -13.38 -10.47 -2.14
N GLY A 152 -12.15 -10.03 -1.87
CA GLY A 152 -11.01 -10.94 -1.64
C GLY A 152 -10.51 -11.69 -2.88
N TRP A 153 -10.88 -11.28 -4.10
CA TRP A 153 -10.52 -11.96 -5.35
C TRP A 153 -9.01 -12.24 -5.57
N ILE A 154 -8.15 -11.44 -4.92
CA ILE A 154 -6.69 -11.56 -5.05
C ILE A 154 -6.09 -12.58 -4.06
N SER A 155 -6.82 -12.96 -3.01
CA SER A 155 -6.37 -13.97 -2.06
C SER A 155 -6.21 -15.32 -2.76
N ASP A 156 -5.19 -16.09 -2.39
CA ASP A 156 -4.83 -17.40 -2.98
C ASP A 156 -4.51 -17.39 -4.49
N ARG A 157 -4.29 -16.20 -5.07
CA ARG A 157 -3.75 -16.03 -6.41
C ARG A 157 -2.23 -16.19 -6.42
N VAL A 158 -1.70 -16.61 -7.56
CA VAL A 158 -0.25 -16.72 -7.78
C VAL A 158 0.28 -15.45 -8.45
N LEU A 159 1.37 -14.92 -7.90
CA LEU A 159 2.12 -13.80 -8.44
C LEU A 159 3.37 -14.31 -9.17
N LYS A 160 3.57 -13.88 -10.41
CA LYS A 160 4.74 -14.18 -11.24
C LYS A 160 5.76 -13.04 -11.09
N VAL A 161 6.98 -13.38 -10.69
CA VAL A 161 8.08 -12.46 -10.44
C VAL A 161 9.17 -12.68 -11.49
N ILE A 162 9.38 -11.68 -12.34
CA ILE A 162 10.36 -11.71 -13.42
C ILE A 162 11.54 -10.83 -13.03
N ARG A 163 12.70 -11.45 -12.77
CA ARG A 163 13.92 -10.77 -12.36
C ARG A 163 15.08 -11.02 -13.32
N LYS A 164 15.98 -10.06 -13.41
CA LYS A 164 17.26 -10.28 -14.09
C LYS A 164 18.11 -11.27 -13.27
N SER A 165 18.67 -12.26 -13.95
CA SER A 165 19.56 -13.26 -13.37
C SER A 165 20.95 -13.11 -13.98
N PRO A 166 22.02 -12.98 -13.18
CA PRO A 166 23.38 -12.91 -13.71
C PRO A 166 23.78 -14.15 -14.54
N SER A 167 23.23 -15.33 -14.23
CA SER A 167 23.57 -16.59 -14.89
C SER A 167 22.65 -16.94 -16.06
N ALA A 168 21.35 -16.70 -15.92
CA ALA A 168 20.33 -17.12 -16.90
C ALA A 168 19.80 -15.96 -17.76
N GLY A 169 20.27 -14.73 -17.53
CA GLY A 169 19.70 -13.50 -18.10
C GLY A 169 18.39 -13.10 -17.42
N VAL A 170 17.41 -13.99 -17.43
CA VAL A 170 16.10 -13.83 -16.77
C VAL A 170 15.79 -15.04 -15.91
N ALA A 171 15.25 -14.81 -14.72
CA ALA A 171 14.70 -15.86 -13.87
C ALA A 171 13.27 -15.49 -13.47
N VAL A 172 12.39 -16.49 -13.53
CA VAL A 172 10.99 -16.38 -13.12
C VAL A 172 10.82 -17.12 -11.80
N ALA A 173 10.07 -16.53 -10.87
CA ALA A 173 9.67 -17.15 -9.62
C ALA A 173 8.18 -16.92 -9.39
N TYR A 174 7.53 -17.83 -8.66
CA TYR A 174 6.10 -17.74 -8.37
C TYR A 174 5.89 -17.62 -6.85
N ARG A 175 4.91 -16.83 -6.44
CA ARG A 175 4.59 -16.61 -5.02
C ARG A 175 3.09 -16.68 -4.78
N LEU A 176 2.67 -17.30 -3.68
CA LEU A 176 1.28 -17.32 -3.24
C LEU A 176 0.95 -16.06 -2.44
N ILE A 177 -0.10 -15.34 -2.83
CA ILE A 177 -0.65 -14.22 -2.07
C ILE A 177 -1.44 -14.76 -0.88
N VAL A 178 -1.04 -14.37 0.33
CA VAL A 178 -1.69 -14.79 1.57
C VAL A 178 -2.09 -13.59 2.42
N GLU A 179 -3.13 -13.75 3.22
CA GLU A 179 -3.51 -12.75 4.22
C GLU A 179 -2.54 -12.80 5.41
N GLY A 180 -2.29 -11.64 6.02
CA GLY A 180 -1.46 -11.57 7.24
C GLY A 180 -2.23 -12.15 8.41
N SER A 181 -1.60 -13.06 9.15
CA SER A 181 -2.12 -13.59 10.42
C SER A 181 -1.87 -12.63 11.59
#